data_AF-A0A2V7ZF29-F1
#
_entry.id   AF-A0A2V7ZF29-F1
#
_cell.length_a   1.000
_cell.length_b   1.000
_cell.length_c   1.000
_cell.angle_alpha   90.00
_cell.angle_beta   90.00
_cell.angle_gamma   90.00
#
_symmetry.space_group_name_H-M   'P 1'
#
loop_
_entity.id
_entity.type
_entity.pdbx_description
1 polymer ?
#
loop_
_entity_poly.entity_id
_entity_poly.type
_entity_poly.pdbx_seq_one_letter_code
_entity_poly.pdbx_strand_id
1 'polypeptide(L)'
;MMARGFHVTSVVAAVFAAAAALVAQRQPPTFESTTRTVAVYATVTNTLGRLVGDLTRDDFEIDDNGIKQTLTVFSNDIQPITVVLLLDRSGSMKPNLELEVRAAETFVHGMLPFDRARIGTFGKSIQIDPDDFTSDRDALFKILRGDLQKEGPTPLWNAIDRAIDKLLLEQGRRVVLAFSDGVDEPMDFSGHAKSLKDEMKRAEDSDIMVYAIGMEGLAPMQAQHAVSGFGGRGFATRRRDDSMMQKPDEGMAKIAEATGGGYLELMSAGSSLGAFDRVADELHHQYALGFAPQKLDGKLHDLTVKVTKPGFTVRARKRYLAPKS
;
A
#
# COMPACT_ATOMS: atom_id res chain seq x y z
N MET A 1 -82.12 4.53 -35.43
CA MET A 1 -81.19 3.41 -35.68
C MET A 1 -79.79 4.01 -35.80
N MET A 2 -78.91 3.72 -34.83
CA MET A 2 -77.41 3.70 -34.86
C MET A 2 -76.64 4.83 -35.59
N ALA A 3 -75.52 5.41 -35.12
CA ALA A 3 -74.61 5.13 -34.02
C ALA A 3 -73.78 6.38 -33.67
N ARG A 4 -73.17 6.33 -32.47
CA ARG A 4 -72.32 7.33 -31.83
C ARG A 4 -70.98 7.54 -32.53
N GLY A 5 -70.47 8.78 -32.55
CA GLY A 5 -69.06 9.11 -32.76
C GLY A 5 -68.50 9.86 -31.54
N PHE A 6 -67.54 9.25 -30.85
CA PHE A 6 -66.87 9.81 -29.67
C PHE A 6 -65.82 10.86 -30.09
N HIS A 7 -65.88 12.05 -29.49
CA HIS A 7 -64.75 12.98 -29.47
C HIS A 7 -63.78 12.58 -28.35
N VAL A 8 -62.61 12.04 -28.70
CA VAL A 8 -61.48 11.85 -27.77
C VAL A 8 -60.23 12.44 -28.40
N THR A 9 -60.15 13.75 -28.43
CA THR A 9 -58.91 14.47 -28.76
C THR A 9 -58.95 15.82 -28.06
N SER A 10 -58.62 15.88 -26.77
CA SER A 10 -58.19 17.14 -26.10
C SER A 10 -57.72 16.99 -24.64
N VAL A 11 -57.75 15.80 -24.02
CA VAL A 11 -57.29 15.67 -22.62
C VAL A 11 -55.77 15.43 -22.51
N VAL A 12 -55.10 14.99 -23.57
CA VAL A 12 -53.67 14.63 -23.49
C VAL A 12 -52.75 15.86 -23.47
N ALA A 13 -53.12 16.98 -24.11
CA ALA A 13 -52.24 18.15 -24.20
C ALA A 13 -52.13 18.97 -22.89
N ALA A 14 -53.19 18.98 -22.06
CA ALA A 14 -53.20 19.74 -20.81
C ALA A 14 -52.41 19.05 -19.68
N VAL A 15 -52.29 17.71 -19.72
CA VAL A 15 -51.50 16.96 -18.73
C VAL A 15 -50.00 17.09 -18.98
N PHE A 16 -49.58 17.23 -20.25
CA PHE A 16 -48.16 17.45 -20.58
C PHE A 16 -47.67 18.87 -20.26
N ALA A 17 -48.52 19.88 -20.33
CA ALA A 17 -48.15 21.26 -19.99
C ALA A 17 -48.04 21.50 -18.46
N ALA A 18 -48.80 20.77 -17.64
CA ALA A 18 -48.72 20.87 -16.17
C ALA A 18 -47.53 20.09 -15.57
N ALA A 19 -47.02 19.07 -16.27
CA ALA A 19 -45.87 18.28 -15.82
C ALA A 19 -44.51 18.97 -16.08
N ALA A 20 -44.45 19.90 -17.05
CA ALA A 20 -43.21 20.59 -17.40
C ALA A 20 -42.83 21.73 -16.44
N ALA A 21 -43.76 22.23 -15.63
CA ALA A 21 -43.54 23.35 -14.71
C ALA A 21 -43.04 22.92 -13.31
N LEU A 22 -43.04 21.62 -12.99
CA LEU A 22 -42.57 21.11 -11.68
C LEU A 22 -41.11 20.63 -11.68
N VAL A 23 -40.40 20.70 -12.81
CA VAL A 23 -39.00 20.24 -12.92
C VAL A 23 -37.99 21.39 -12.97
N ALA A 24 -38.45 22.65 -12.95
CA ALA A 24 -37.55 23.80 -12.97
C ALA A 24 -37.18 24.25 -11.54
N GLN A 25 -35.87 24.17 -11.25
CA GLN A 25 -35.16 24.75 -10.10
C GLN A 25 -35.30 24.03 -8.75
N ARG A 26 -34.82 22.78 -8.71
CA ARG A 26 -33.85 22.42 -7.66
C ARG A 26 -32.48 22.40 -8.30
N GLN A 27 -31.85 23.57 -8.45
CA GLN A 27 -30.40 23.57 -8.59
C GLN A 27 -29.87 22.82 -7.37
N PRO A 28 -29.09 21.73 -7.53
CA PRO A 28 -28.42 21.16 -6.38
C PRO A 28 -27.63 22.32 -5.75
N PRO A 29 -27.69 22.50 -4.41
CA PRO A 29 -26.86 23.50 -3.77
C PRO A 29 -25.44 23.30 -4.30
N THR A 30 -24.89 24.32 -4.97
CA THR A 30 -23.48 24.35 -5.30
C THR A 30 -22.77 24.34 -3.97
N PHE A 31 -22.25 23.16 -3.60
CA PHE A 31 -21.42 23.00 -2.44
C PHE A 31 -20.14 23.80 -2.69
N GLU A 32 -20.11 25.05 -2.25
CA GLU A 32 -18.86 25.71 -1.92
C GLU A 32 -18.33 25.05 -0.65
N SER A 33 -17.63 23.93 -0.84
CA SER A 33 -16.60 23.54 0.09
C SER A 33 -15.68 22.57 -0.62
N THR A 34 -14.60 23.10 -1.20
CA THR A 34 -13.36 22.36 -1.38
C THR A 34 -12.82 22.03 0.02
N THR A 35 -13.54 21.24 0.83
CA THR A 35 -12.94 20.67 2.03
C THR A 35 -11.83 19.79 1.52
N ARG A 36 -10.59 20.28 1.66
CA ARG A 36 -9.38 19.52 1.34
C ARG A 36 -9.24 18.45 2.42
N THR A 37 -10.11 17.44 2.34
CA THR A 37 -10.20 16.36 3.29
C THR A 37 -8.96 15.51 3.14
N VAL A 38 -8.27 15.33 4.26
CA VAL A 38 -7.10 14.48 4.36
C VAL A 38 -7.59 13.08 4.74
N ALA A 39 -7.45 12.13 3.83
CA ALA A 39 -7.73 10.72 4.10
C ALA A 39 -6.61 10.10 4.93
N VAL A 40 -6.97 9.22 5.87
CA VAL A 40 -6.07 8.51 6.77
C VAL A 40 -6.58 7.09 6.93
N TYR A 41 -5.77 6.12 6.54
CA TYR A 41 -6.07 4.71 6.73
C TYR A 41 -5.45 4.22 8.04
N ALA A 42 -6.24 3.50 8.83
CA ALA A 42 -5.81 2.97 10.12
C ALA A 42 -6.11 1.48 10.24
N THR A 43 -5.10 0.70 10.62
CA THR A 43 -5.25 -0.69 11.07
C THR A 43 -5.38 -0.69 12.58
N VAL A 44 -6.37 -1.38 13.13
CA VAL A 44 -6.51 -1.56 14.58
C VAL A 44 -6.39 -3.04 14.94
N THR A 45 -5.55 -3.35 15.93
CA THR A 45 -5.39 -4.70 16.47
C THR A 45 -5.65 -4.73 17.97
N ASN A 46 -6.15 -5.86 18.47
CA ASN A 46 -6.23 -6.12 19.91
C ASN A 46 -4.87 -6.58 20.48
N THR A 47 -4.82 -6.82 21.79
CA THR A 47 -3.62 -7.32 22.51
C THR A 47 -3.10 -8.67 22.02
N LEU A 48 -3.91 -9.43 21.28
CA LEU A 48 -3.54 -10.71 20.67
C LEU A 48 -3.08 -10.56 19.21
N GLY A 49 -2.96 -9.32 18.72
CA GLY A 49 -2.55 -9.01 17.35
C GLY A 49 -3.62 -9.31 16.29
N ARG A 50 -4.88 -9.53 16.68
CA ARG A 50 -5.98 -9.77 15.73
C ARG A 50 -6.58 -8.46 15.27
N LEU A 51 -6.95 -8.37 13.99
CA LEU A 51 -7.64 -7.22 13.43
C LEU A 51 -8.97 -6.99 14.15
N VAL A 52 -9.29 -5.71 14.35
CA VAL A 52 -10.55 -5.25 14.95
C VAL A 52 -11.19 -4.31 13.94
N GLY A 53 -12.24 -4.75 13.26
CA GLY A 53 -12.90 -4.02 12.15
C GLY A 53 -14.27 -3.41 12.50
N ASP A 54 -14.73 -3.56 13.74
CA ASP A 54 -16.09 -3.22 14.19
C ASP A 54 -16.15 -2.00 15.14
N LEU A 55 -15.06 -1.23 15.27
CA LEU A 55 -15.07 0.03 16.02
C LEU A 55 -15.93 1.08 15.32
N THR A 56 -16.46 2.02 16.08
CA THR A 56 -17.27 3.12 15.56
C THR A 56 -16.46 4.41 15.48
N ARG A 57 -17.00 5.41 14.77
CA ARG A 57 -16.38 6.74 14.66
C ARG A 57 -16.00 7.36 16.00
N ASP A 58 -16.84 7.19 17.02
CA ASP A 58 -16.64 7.80 18.34
C ASP A 58 -15.51 7.14 19.14
N ASP A 59 -15.04 5.97 18.68
CA ASP A 59 -13.88 5.30 19.26
C ASP A 59 -12.56 5.95 18.83
N PHE A 60 -12.56 6.81 17.79
CA PHE A 60 -11.34 7.37 17.22
C PHE A 60 -11.11 8.83 17.59
N GLU A 61 -9.85 9.16 17.87
CA GLU A 61 -9.35 10.54 17.94
C GLU A 61 -8.21 10.71 16.94
N ILE A 62 -8.18 11.88 16.30
CA ILE A 62 -7.12 12.26 15.37
C ILE A 62 -6.58 13.65 15.72
N ASP A 63 -5.27 13.74 15.86
CA ASP A 63 -4.55 14.97 16.18
C ASP A 63 -3.67 15.36 14.98
N ASP A 64 -3.76 16.63 14.59
CA ASP A 64 -2.94 17.28 13.56
C ASP A 64 -1.99 18.26 14.25
N ASN A 65 -0.68 17.97 14.26
CA ASN A 65 0.33 18.67 15.06
C ASN A 65 -0.04 18.80 16.55
N GLY A 66 -0.62 17.75 17.12
CA GLY A 66 -1.08 17.73 18.51
C GLY A 66 -2.40 18.48 18.78
N ILE A 67 -3.04 19.03 17.74
CA ILE A 67 -4.34 19.69 17.85
C ILE A 67 -5.42 18.70 17.39
N LYS A 68 -6.36 18.38 18.28
CA LYS A 68 -7.49 17.49 17.99
C LYS A 68 -8.33 18.02 16.82
N GLN A 69 -8.60 17.16 15.85
CA GLN A 69 -9.42 17.46 14.68
C GLN A 69 -10.77 16.76 14.75
N THR A 70 -11.74 17.34 14.07
CA THR A 70 -13.04 16.69 13.87
C THR A 70 -12.93 15.75 12.69
N LEU A 71 -13.20 14.47 12.91
CA LEU A 71 -13.38 13.52 11.81
C LEU A 71 -14.55 13.98 10.95
N THR A 72 -14.36 14.13 9.66
CA THR A 72 -15.38 14.44 8.66
C THR A 72 -15.75 13.22 7.82
N VAL A 73 -14.84 12.24 7.75
CA VAL A 73 -15.04 10.95 7.07
C VAL A 73 -14.75 9.82 8.06
N PHE A 74 -15.59 8.79 8.02
CA PHE A 74 -15.41 7.53 8.72
C PHE A 74 -16.03 6.41 7.88
N SER A 75 -15.28 5.34 7.66
CA SER A 75 -15.75 4.11 7.04
C SER A 75 -14.93 2.94 7.56
N ASN A 76 -15.60 1.86 7.92
CA ASN A 76 -15.00 0.55 8.18
C ASN A 76 -15.47 -0.50 7.14
N ASP A 77 -16.12 -0.05 6.07
CA ASP A 77 -16.46 -0.89 4.92
C ASP A 77 -15.19 -1.35 4.20
N ILE A 78 -15.29 -2.53 3.58
CA ILE A 78 -14.26 -3.06 2.69
C ILE A 78 -14.09 -2.11 1.50
N GLN A 79 -12.87 -1.59 1.32
CA GLN A 79 -12.53 -0.72 0.21
C GLN A 79 -11.57 -1.42 -0.77
N PRO A 80 -11.75 -1.21 -2.09
CA PRO A 80 -10.82 -1.73 -3.07
C PRO A 80 -9.41 -1.17 -2.89
N ILE A 81 -8.40 -1.98 -3.16
CA ILE A 81 -7.01 -1.57 -3.14
C ILE A 81 -6.43 -1.44 -4.55
N THR A 82 -5.58 -0.45 -4.75
CA THR A 82 -4.73 -0.33 -5.94
C THR A 82 -3.28 -0.50 -5.54
N VAL A 83 -2.64 -1.58 -6.00
CA VAL A 83 -1.37 -2.06 -5.44
C VAL A 83 -0.33 -2.34 -6.51
N VAL A 84 0.92 -1.98 -6.23
CA VAL A 84 2.09 -2.47 -6.97
C VAL A 84 2.83 -3.47 -6.09
N LEU A 85 2.88 -4.73 -6.51
CA LEU A 85 3.68 -5.77 -5.85
C LEU A 85 5.11 -5.68 -6.40
N LEU A 86 6.13 -5.52 -5.57
CA LEU A 86 7.52 -5.49 -6.00
C LEU A 86 8.24 -6.75 -5.53
N LEU A 87 8.74 -7.55 -6.48
CA LEU A 87 9.49 -8.77 -6.24
C LEU A 87 10.97 -8.54 -6.48
N ASP A 88 11.80 -8.84 -5.49
CA ASP A 88 13.24 -8.72 -5.49
C ASP A 88 13.88 -9.95 -6.15
N ARG A 89 14.47 -9.71 -7.33
CA ARG A 89 15.15 -10.73 -8.13
C ARG A 89 16.66 -10.63 -7.98
N SER A 90 17.17 -10.05 -6.89
CA SER A 90 18.59 -9.96 -6.61
C SER A 90 19.24 -11.32 -6.34
N GLY A 91 20.58 -11.34 -6.42
CA GLY A 91 21.35 -12.56 -6.18
C GLY A 91 21.28 -13.07 -4.73
N SER A 92 21.03 -12.20 -3.75
CA SER A 92 20.87 -12.59 -2.34
C SER A 92 19.52 -13.27 -2.08
N MET A 93 18.51 -12.96 -2.88
CA MET A 93 17.17 -13.55 -2.82
C MET A 93 17.05 -14.93 -3.48
N LYS A 94 18.11 -15.44 -4.13
CA LYS A 94 18.15 -16.78 -4.76
C LYS A 94 17.47 -17.90 -3.95
N PRO A 95 17.71 -18.06 -2.63
CA PRO A 95 17.10 -19.13 -1.86
C PRO A 95 15.58 -18.96 -1.68
N ASN A 96 15.08 -17.73 -1.85
CA ASN A 96 13.71 -17.33 -1.53
C ASN A 96 12.84 -17.11 -2.78
N LEU A 97 13.39 -17.16 -4.01
CA LEU A 97 12.66 -16.78 -5.23
C LEU A 97 11.36 -17.56 -5.43
N GLU A 98 11.33 -18.85 -5.08
CA GLU A 98 10.11 -19.67 -5.16
C GLU A 98 9.08 -19.25 -4.10
N LEU A 99 9.55 -18.99 -2.88
CA LEU A 99 8.71 -18.58 -1.76
C LEU A 99 8.12 -17.18 -1.99
N GLU A 100 8.92 -16.26 -2.52
CA GLU A 100 8.50 -14.93 -2.94
C GLU A 100 7.36 -15.01 -3.96
N VAL A 101 7.53 -15.80 -5.04
CA VAL A 101 6.48 -15.97 -6.06
C VAL A 101 5.22 -16.57 -5.45
N ARG A 102 5.33 -17.60 -4.61
CA ARG A 102 4.16 -18.19 -3.91
C ARG A 102 3.45 -17.19 -3.01
N ALA A 103 4.19 -16.31 -2.33
CA ALA A 103 3.61 -15.27 -1.51
C ALA A 103 2.85 -14.24 -2.35
N ALA A 104 3.44 -13.80 -3.47
CA ALA A 104 2.78 -12.93 -4.43
C ALA A 104 1.54 -13.58 -5.05
N GLU A 105 1.60 -14.87 -5.40
CA GLU A 105 0.45 -15.64 -5.89
C GLU A 105 -0.66 -15.74 -4.83
N THR A 106 -0.30 -15.95 -3.56
CA THR A 106 -1.26 -15.97 -2.44
C THR A 106 -1.98 -14.64 -2.31
N PHE A 107 -1.25 -13.52 -2.42
CA PHE A 107 -1.85 -12.20 -2.44
C PHE A 107 -2.81 -12.02 -3.62
N VAL A 108 -2.38 -12.36 -4.83
CA VAL A 108 -3.22 -12.26 -6.06
C VAL A 108 -4.46 -13.13 -5.94
N HIS A 109 -4.35 -14.31 -5.35
CA HIS A 109 -5.49 -15.17 -5.06
C HIS A 109 -6.50 -14.50 -4.12
N GLY A 110 -6.01 -13.83 -3.07
CA GLY A 110 -6.80 -13.12 -2.06
C GLY A 110 -7.37 -11.76 -2.48
N MET A 111 -7.01 -11.24 -3.66
CA MET A 111 -7.59 -10.00 -4.18
C MET A 111 -9.13 -10.08 -4.24
N LEU A 112 -9.80 -8.94 -4.06
CA LEU A 112 -11.23 -8.78 -4.28
C LEU A 112 -11.53 -8.33 -5.73
N PRO A 113 -12.77 -8.45 -6.22
CA PRO A 113 -13.10 -8.16 -7.63
C PRO A 113 -12.76 -6.74 -8.13
N PHE A 114 -12.73 -5.76 -7.22
CA PHE A 114 -12.44 -4.36 -7.54
C PHE A 114 -11.00 -3.95 -7.23
N ASP A 115 -10.21 -4.86 -6.65
CA ASP A 115 -8.80 -4.60 -6.47
C ASP A 115 -8.10 -4.56 -7.81
N ARG A 116 -7.10 -3.70 -7.93
CA ARG A 116 -6.28 -3.63 -9.12
C ARG A 116 -4.83 -3.70 -8.75
N ALA A 117 -4.07 -4.49 -9.51
CA ALA A 117 -2.66 -4.69 -9.25
C ALA A 117 -1.80 -4.51 -10.49
N ARG A 118 -0.53 -4.23 -10.23
CA ARG A 118 0.59 -4.47 -11.15
C ARG A 118 1.66 -5.24 -10.40
N ILE A 119 2.38 -6.10 -11.12
CA ILE A 119 3.53 -6.86 -10.64
C ILE A 119 4.79 -6.19 -11.17
N GLY A 120 5.62 -5.70 -10.26
CA GLY A 120 6.95 -5.23 -10.54
C GLY A 120 8.01 -6.22 -10.10
N THR A 121 9.09 -6.27 -10.86
CA THR A 121 10.31 -7.01 -10.51
C THR A 121 11.49 -6.07 -10.57
N PHE A 122 12.42 -6.21 -9.64
CA PHE A 122 13.65 -5.42 -9.61
C PHE A 122 14.85 -6.31 -9.38
N GLY A 123 16.01 -5.84 -9.81
CA GLY A 123 17.17 -6.68 -10.04
C GLY A 123 18.10 -5.99 -11.02
N LYS A 124 18.32 -6.62 -12.17
CA LYS A 124 19.04 -5.99 -13.30
C LYS A 124 18.30 -4.79 -13.88
N SER A 125 16.99 -4.80 -13.84
CA SER A 125 16.13 -3.70 -14.28
C SER A 125 14.88 -3.64 -13.43
N ILE A 126 14.28 -2.46 -13.30
CA ILE A 126 12.95 -2.31 -12.68
C ILE A 126 11.92 -2.40 -13.79
N GLN A 127 11.12 -3.47 -13.78
CA GLN A 127 10.02 -3.72 -14.71
C GLN A 127 8.72 -3.74 -13.91
N ILE A 128 7.63 -3.20 -14.47
CA ILE A 128 6.31 -3.21 -13.82
C ILE A 128 5.26 -3.51 -14.88
N ASP A 129 4.63 -4.68 -14.75
CA ASP A 129 3.69 -5.24 -15.71
C ASP A 129 2.35 -5.61 -15.03
N PRO A 130 1.21 -5.57 -15.76
CA PRO A 130 1.06 -4.99 -17.08
C PRO A 130 1.19 -3.45 -17.02
N ASP A 131 1.11 -2.76 -18.17
CA ASP A 131 1.23 -1.30 -18.24
C ASP A 131 0.13 -0.55 -17.48
N ASP A 132 -1.07 -1.11 -17.46
CA ASP A 132 -2.23 -0.60 -16.75
C ASP A 132 -2.54 -1.46 -15.51
N PHE A 133 -3.15 -0.85 -14.49
CA PHE A 133 -3.65 -1.59 -13.33
C PHE A 133 -4.82 -2.50 -13.74
N THR A 134 -4.77 -3.77 -13.33
CA THR A 134 -5.78 -4.77 -13.71
C THR A 134 -6.35 -5.52 -12.50
N SER A 135 -7.63 -5.89 -12.57
CA SER A 135 -8.28 -6.83 -11.64
C SER A 135 -8.29 -8.27 -12.16
N ASP A 136 -7.75 -8.51 -13.37
CA ASP A 136 -7.63 -9.84 -13.97
C ASP A 136 -6.51 -10.64 -13.29
N ARG A 137 -6.91 -11.53 -12.39
CA ARG A 137 -5.99 -12.41 -11.64
C ARG A 137 -5.27 -13.39 -12.56
N ASP A 138 -5.89 -13.87 -13.63
CA ASP A 138 -5.24 -14.82 -14.54
C ASP A 138 -4.10 -14.14 -15.30
N ALA A 139 -4.28 -12.88 -15.70
CA ALA A 139 -3.21 -12.07 -16.27
C ALA A 139 -2.05 -11.88 -15.29
N LEU A 140 -2.33 -11.59 -14.00
CA LEU A 140 -1.31 -11.44 -12.96
C LEU A 140 -0.59 -12.77 -12.66
N PHE A 141 -1.30 -13.89 -12.59
CA PHE A 141 -0.70 -15.22 -12.43
C PHE A 141 0.21 -15.58 -13.60
N LYS A 142 -0.19 -15.22 -14.83
CA LYS A 142 0.65 -15.43 -16.01
C LYS A 142 1.98 -14.68 -15.92
N ILE A 143 1.98 -13.46 -15.39
CA ILE A 143 3.20 -12.69 -15.14
C ILE A 143 4.06 -13.39 -14.07
N LEU A 144 3.47 -13.72 -12.92
CA LEU A 144 4.18 -14.36 -11.79
C LEU A 144 4.81 -15.71 -12.14
N ARG A 145 4.19 -16.48 -13.04
CA ARG A 145 4.69 -17.77 -13.52
C ARG A 145 5.63 -17.65 -14.73
N GLY A 146 5.81 -16.44 -15.26
CA GLY A 146 6.66 -16.15 -16.39
C GLY A 146 8.14 -16.04 -16.02
N ASP A 147 8.95 -15.63 -16.99
CA ASP A 147 10.35 -15.23 -16.74
C ASP A 147 10.37 -13.82 -16.18
N LEU A 148 10.46 -13.70 -14.85
CA LEU A 148 10.38 -12.46 -14.09
C LEU A 148 11.62 -11.55 -14.22
N GLN A 149 12.69 -12.04 -14.86
CA GLN A 149 14.02 -11.45 -15.12
C GLN A 149 15.16 -12.25 -14.49
N LYS A 150 16.36 -12.02 -15.04
CA LYS A 150 17.62 -12.56 -14.51
C LYS A 150 18.07 -11.80 -13.27
N GLU A 151 18.83 -12.50 -12.45
CA GLU A 151 19.45 -11.94 -11.24
C GLU A 151 20.28 -10.69 -11.52
N GLY A 152 20.30 -9.78 -10.56
CA GLY A 152 21.04 -8.53 -10.67
C GLY A 152 21.28 -7.83 -9.32
N PRO A 153 21.69 -6.55 -9.35
CA PRO A 153 21.79 -5.69 -8.17
C PRO A 153 20.43 -5.51 -7.47
N THR A 154 20.42 -4.88 -6.30
CA THR A 154 19.19 -4.68 -5.51
C THR A 154 18.80 -3.19 -5.46
N PRO A 155 18.21 -2.61 -6.51
CA PRO A 155 17.79 -1.20 -6.51
C PRO A 155 16.44 -1.02 -5.81
N LEU A 156 16.34 -1.41 -4.54
CA LEU A 156 15.10 -1.46 -3.75
C LEU A 156 14.43 -0.09 -3.67
N TRP A 157 15.17 0.96 -3.28
CA TRP A 157 14.57 2.29 -3.11
C TRP A 157 14.14 2.88 -4.45
N ASN A 158 14.91 2.65 -5.52
CA ASN A 158 14.53 3.03 -6.88
C ASN A 158 13.29 2.26 -7.38
N ALA A 159 13.11 1.01 -6.98
CA ALA A 159 11.93 0.21 -7.32
C ALA A 159 10.68 0.76 -6.62
N ILE A 160 10.80 1.12 -5.33
CA ILE A 160 9.73 1.78 -4.58
C ILE A 160 9.39 3.14 -5.21
N ASP A 161 10.37 3.96 -5.57
CA ASP A 161 10.17 5.23 -6.28
C ASP A 161 9.35 5.03 -7.56
N ARG A 162 9.72 4.03 -8.37
CA ARG A 162 9.01 3.73 -9.60
C ARG A 162 7.59 3.21 -9.35
N ALA A 163 7.36 2.45 -8.28
CA ALA A 163 6.02 2.00 -7.90
C ALA A 163 5.14 3.17 -7.45
N ILE A 164 5.69 4.08 -6.64
CA ILE A 164 5.01 5.31 -6.21
C ILE A 164 4.61 6.13 -7.44
N ASP A 165 5.48 6.31 -8.44
CA ASP A 165 5.15 6.99 -9.71
C ASP A 165 3.90 6.41 -10.37
N LYS A 166 3.78 5.06 -10.42
CA LYS A 166 2.62 4.40 -11.03
C LYS A 166 1.33 4.66 -10.25
N LEU A 167 1.41 4.85 -8.94
CA LEU A 167 0.25 5.04 -8.07
C LEU A 167 -0.22 6.49 -7.97
N LEU A 168 0.56 7.48 -8.42
CA LEU A 168 0.24 8.91 -8.23
C LEU A 168 -1.10 9.34 -8.81
N LEU A 169 -1.51 8.74 -9.94
CA LEU A 169 -2.77 9.08 -10.62
C LEU A 169 -3.96 8.25 -10.16
N GLU A 170 -3.71 7.19 -9.39
CA GLU A 170 -4.75 6.32 -8.87
C GLU A 170 -5.48 7.00 -7.71
N GLN A 171 -6.74 6.59 -7.50
CA GLN A 171 -7.58 7.08 -6.42
C GLN A 171 -7.79 6.00 -5.37
N GLY A 172 -8.20 6.40 -4.16
CA GLY A 172 -8.48 5.49 -3.06
C GLY A 172 -7.22 4.96 -2.38
N ARG A 173 -7.25 3.70 -1.94
CA ARG A 173 -6.18 3.08 -1.15
C ARG A 173 -5.06 2.62 -2.08
N ARG A 174 -3.91 3.29 -2.00
CA ARG A 174 -2.74 3.07 -2.86
C ARG A 174 -1.61 2.45 -2.07
N VAL A 175 -1.12 1.31 -2.54
CA VAL A 175 -0.19 0.47 -1.78
C VAL A 175 0.99 0.04 -2.64
N VAL A 176 2.19 0.16 -2.08
CA VAL A 176 3.37 -0.59 -2.56
C VAL A 176 3.54 -1.79 -1.63
N LEU A 177 3.56 -3.00 -2.16
CA LEU A 177 3.83 -4.22 -1.39
C LEU A 177 5.17 -4.81 -1.86
N ALA A 178 6.23 -4.63 -1.09
CA ALA A 178 7.58 -5.04 -1.46
C ALA A 178 8.01 -6.34 -0.76
N PHE A 179 8.59 -7.27 -1.52
CA PHE A 179 9.21 -8.50 -1.07
C PHE A 179 10.72 -8.37 -1.31
N SER A 180 11.54 -8.46 -0.27
CA SER A 180 13.00 -8.27 -0.38
C SER A 180 13.71 -8.70 0.91
N ASP A 181 15.04 -8.85 0.85
CA ASP A 181 15.89 -8.89 2.03
C ASP A 181 16.28 -7.50 2.55
N GLY A 182 15.84 -6.43 1.87
CA GLY A 182 15.96 -5.05 2.31
C GLY A 182 17.32 -4.40 2.04
N VAL A 183 18.32 -5.16 1.56
CA VAL A 183 19.68 -4.65 1.36
C VAL A 183 19.76 -3.92 0.01
N ASP A 184 19.71 -2.58 0.04
CA ASP A 184 19.77 -1.76 -1.17
C ASP A 184 21.20 -1.65 -1.74
N GLU A 185 21.39 -2.23 -2.93
CA GLU A 185 22.65 -2.24 -3.69
C GLU A 185 22.38 -1.98 -5.18
N PRO A 186 21.87 -0.79 -5.59
CA PRO A 186 21.45 -0.50 -6.96
C PRO A 186 22.58 -0.61 -8.01
N MET A 187 23.85 -0.66 -7.57
CA MET A 187 25.04 -0.60 -8.41
C MET A 187 25.02 0.60 -9.40
N ASP A 188 24.31 1.67 -9.02
CA ASP A 188 24.24 2.93 -9.75
C ASP A 188 25.32 3.89 -9.25
N PHE A 189 26.36 4.09 -10.06
CA PHE A 189 27.45 5.01 -9.78
C PHE A 189 27.20 6.44 -10.29
N SER A 190 26.02 6.73 -10.84
CA SER A 190 25.66 8.06 -11.36
C SER A 190 25.25 9.06 -10.27
N GLY A 191 25.05 8.59 -9.03
CA GLY A 191 24.63 9.42 -7.89
C GLY A 191 23.13 9.73 -7.85
N HIS A 192 22.32 9.10 -8.71
CA HIS A 192 20.85 9.27 -8.74
C HIS A 192 20.10 8.16 -8.00
N ALA A 193 20.82 7.24 -7.35
CA ALA A 193 20.24 6.21 -6.49
C ALA A 193 19.39 6.85 -5.39
N LYS A 194 18.24 6.24 -5.14
CA LYS A 194 17.32 6.70 -4.10
C LYS A 194 17.76 6.17 -2.75
N SER A 195 17.52 6.94 -1.70
CA SER A 195 17.73 6.48 -0.33
C SER A 195 16.41 6.18 0.36
N LEU A 196 16.46 5.36 1.41
CA LEU A 196 15.33 5.15 2.34
C LEU A 196 14.68 6.48 2.75
N LYS A 197 15.48 7.49 3.06
CA LYS A 197 14.99 8.80 3.51
C LYS A 197 14.19 9.51 2.41
N ASP A 198 14.64 9.44 1.17
CA ASP A 198 13.96 10.05 0.04
C ASP A 198 12.61 9.38 -0.19
N GLU A 199 12.58 8.05 -0.15
CA GLU A 199 11.35 7.28 -0.39
C GLU A 199 10.34 7.36 0.75
N MET A 200 10.80 7.39 2.01
CA MET A 200 9.93 7.68 3.15
C MET A 200 9.24 9.03 2.97
N LYS A 201 10.02 10.08 2.66
CA LYS A 201 9.48 11.41 2.44
C LYS A 201 8.49 11.41 1.27
N ARG A 202 8.83 10.77 0.16
CA ARG A 202 8.02 10.76 -1.04
C ARG A 202 6.71 10.02 -0.86
N ALA A 203 6.72 8.89 -0.14
CA ALA A 203 5.52 8.14 0.21
C ALA A 203 4.61 8.92 1.17
N GLU A 204 5.18 9.61 2.18
CA GLU A 204 4.44 10.51 3.09
C GLU A 204 3.81 11.69 2.35
N ASP A 205 4.55 12.34 1.44
CA ASP A 205 4.07 13.48 0.65
C ASP A 205 2.93 13.07 -0.30
N SER A 206 2.98 11.83 -0.82
CA SER A 206 2.07 11.34 -1.86
C SER A 206 0.88 10.56 -1.30
N ASP A 207 0.82 10.32 0.01
CA ASP A 207 -0.16 9.45 0.67
C ASP A 207 -0.23 8.06 0.05
N ILE A 208 0.93 7.40 -0.05
CA ILE A 208 1.07 6.03 -0.53
C ILE A 208 1.60 5.17 0.60
N MET A 209 0.90 4.07 0.87
CA MET A 209 1.25 3.16 1.95
C MET A 209 2.25 2.12 1.47
N VAL A 210 3.31 1.86 2.24
CA VAL A 210 4.30 0.82 1.92
C VAL A 210 4.11 -0.34 2.88
N TYR A 211 3.78 -1.51 2.35
CA TYR A 211 3.89 -2.79 3.05
C TYR A 211 5.17 -3.49 2.63
N ALA A 212 5.79 -4.16 3.58
CA ALA A 212 7.10 -4.76 3.41
C ALA A 212 7.12 -6.18 3.96
N ILE A 213 7.61 -7.11 3.13
CA ILE A 213 7.79 -8.51 3.45
C ILE A 213 9.29 -8.78 3.43
N GLY A 214 9.90 -8.78 4.61
CA GLY A 214 11.31 -9.07 4.78
C GLY A 214 11.60 -10.56 4.64
N MET A 215 12.58 -10.95 3.84
CA MET A 215 13.02 -12.34 3.68
C MET A 215 14.51 -12.47 4.01
N GLU A 216 14.94 -13.61 4.55
CA GLU A 216 16.36 -13.81 4.88
C GLU A 216 17.22 -13.95 3.61
N GLY A 217 18.10 -12.99 3.34
CA GLY A 217 18.96 -12.98 2.16
C GLY A 217 20.31 -13.66 2.39
N LEU A 218 20.99 -14.09 1.32
CA LEU A 218 22.40 -14.48 1.41
C LEU A 218 23.27 -13.25 1.70
N ALA A 219 24.25 -13.41 2.59
CA ALA A 219 25.21 -12.36 2.91
C ALA A 219 25.91 -11.81 1.65
N PRO A 220 26.08 -10.48 1.50
CA PRO A 220 26.76 -9.88 0.36
C PRO A 220 28.21 -10.37 0.25
N MET A 221 28.69 -10.52 -0.98
CA MET A 221 29.98 -11.15 -1.31
C MET A 221 31.20 -10.45 -0.67
N GLN A 222 31.08 -9.15 -0.32
CA GLN A 222 32.13 -8.42 0.41
C GLN A 222 32.31 -8.90 1.86
N ALA A 223 31.24 -9.34 2.52
CA ALA A 223 31.33 -9.93 3.86
C ALA A 223 32.04 -11.30 3.84
N GLN A 224 32.02 -12.01 2.71
CA GLN A 224 32.77 -13.25 2.52
C GLN A 224 34.29 -13.02 2.35
N HIS A 225 34.70 -11.86 1.80
CA HIS A 225 36.12 -11.54 1.59
C HIS A 225 36.80 -10.90 2.81
N ALA A 226 36.04 -10.26 3.71
CA ALA A 226 36.58 -9.72 4.96
C ALA A 226 37.08 -10.82 5.94
N VAL A 227 36.65 -12.07 5.75
CA VAL A 227 37.14 -13.23 6.53
C VAL A 227 38.47 -13.79 5.97
N SER A 228 38.89 -13.35 4.78
CA SER A 228 40.05 -13.92 4.07
C SER A 228 41.29 -13.02 4.05
N GLY A 229 41.28 -11.88 4.72
CA GLY A 229 42.39 -10.93 4.66
C GLY A 229 42.73 -10.27 5.99
N PHE A 230 43.54 -10.93 6.83
CA PHE A 230 44.64 -10.33 7.59
C PHE A 230 45.54 -11.47 8.11
N GLY A 231 46.85 -11.36 7.86
CA GLY A 231 47.79 -12.48 7.97
C GLY A 231 48.05 -13.02 9.38
N GLY A 232 48.66 -14.21 9.42
CA GLY A 232 49.43 -14.70 10.57
C GLY A 232 48.79 -15.83 11.37
N ARG A 233 49.37 -17.03 11.23
CA ARG A 233 49.44 -18.13 12.23
C ARG A 233 48.55 -17.98 13.48
N GLY A 234 47.41 -18.65 13.47
CA GLY A 234 46.61 -18.89 14.67
C GLY A 234 45.60 -19.99 14.42
N PHE A 235 45.87 -21.20 14.91
CA PHE A 235 44.90 -22.29 14.96
C PHE A 235 43.75 -21.88 15.89
N ALA A 236 42.61 -21.50 15.30
CA ALA A 236 41.33 -21.48 15.97
C ALA A 236 40.29 -22.04 15.00
N THR A 237 39.96 -23.32 15.20
CA THR A 237 38.77 -23.97 14.65
C THR A 237 37.53 -23.30 15.25
N ARG A 238 37.16 -22.11 14.74
CA ARG A 238 35.78 -21.64 14.87
C ARG A 238 34.96 -22.40 13.85
N ARG A 239 33.98 -23.15 14.35
CA ARG A 239 33.02 -23.94 13.58
C ARG A 239 32.47 -23.04 12.46
N ARG A 240 32.74 -23.45 11.21
CA ARG A 240 32.15 -22.89 9.99
C ARG A 240 30.72 -23.43 9.86
N ASP A 241 29.85 -23.09 10.80
CA ASP A 241 28.48 -23.60 10.81
C ASP A 241 27.55 -22.67 11.61
N ASP A 242 27.53 -21.38 11.26
CA ASP A 242 26.47 -20.44 11.68
C ASP A 242 26.08 -19.62 10.43
N SER A 243 24.99 -20.07 9.77
CA SER A 243 24.15 -19.43 8.74
C SER A 243 24.76 -18.29 7.88
N MET A 244 25.01 -18.58 6.60
CA MET A 244 25.27 -17.58 5.53
C MET A 244 24.06 -16.67 5.20
N MET A 245 22.91 -16.87 5.86
CA MET A 245 21.72 -16.05 5.70
C MET A 245 21.71 -14.89 6.70
N GLN A 246 21.35 -13.70 6.24
CA GLN A 246 21.18 -12.50 7.04
C GLN A 246 19.70 -12.18 7.18
N LYS A 247 19.35 -11.58 8.32
CA LYS A 247 18.01 -11.02 8.54
C LYS A 247 17.75 -9.86 7.58
N PRO A 248 16.48 -9.58 7.27
CA PRO A 248 16.14 -8.46 6.40
C PRO A 248 16.59 -7.11 7.00
N ASP A 249 16.96 -6.16 6.14
CA ASP A 249 17.35 -4.81 6.57
C ASP A 249 16.18 -4.06 7.23
N GLU A 250 16.47 -3.33 8.30
CA GLU A 250 15.45 -2.59 9.07
C GLU A 250 14.79 -1.44 8.29
N GLY A 251 15.40 -0.99 7.19
CA GLY A 251 14.88 0.08 6.35
C GLY A 251 13.46 -0.20 5.84
N MET A 252 13.18 -1.47 5.51
CA MET A 252 11.85 -1.93 5.11
C MET A 252 10.81 -1.77 6.22
N ALA A 253 11.16 -2.12 7.45
CA ALA A 253 10.28 -1.91 8.60
C ALA A 253 10.06 -0.41 8.88
N LYS A 254 11.10 0.41 8.73
CA LYS A 254 11.05 1.87 8.96
C LYS A 254 10.12 2.58 7.99
N ILE A 255 10.19 2.29 6.68
CA ILE A 255 9.29 2.90 5.70
C ILE A 255 7.85 2.43 5.86
N ALA A 256 7.64 1.14 6.16
CA ALA A 256 6.31 0.61 6.41
C ALA A 256 5.66 1.32 7.62
N GLU A 257 6.40 1.44 8.72
CA GLU A 257 5.90 2.11 9.92
C GLU A 257 5.60 3.61 9.69
N ALA A 258 6.45 4.32 8.95
CA ALA A 258 6.25 5.75 8.68
C ALA A 258 4.98 6.02 7.84
N THR A 259 4.74 5.16 6.85
CA THR A 259 3.61 5.27 5.92
C THR A 259 2.32 4.62 6.43
N GLY A 260 2.36 3.99 7.61
CA GLY A 260 1.21 3.31 8.21
C GLY A 260 0.93 1.90 7.69
N GLY A 261 1.83 1.37 6.85
CA GLY A 261 1.76 0.00 6.35
C GLY A 261 2.31 -1.02 7.34
N GLY A 262 2.23 -2.29 6.95
CA GLY A 262 2.67 -3.43 7.75
C GLY A 262 4.05 -3.95 7.33
N TYR A 263 4.79 -4.48 8.30
CA TYR A 263 6.01 -5.24 8.07
C TYR A 263 5.84 -6.67 8.60
N LEU A 264 6.22 -7.66 7.78
CA LEU A 264 6.20 -9.06 8.14
C LEU A 264 7.51 -9.70 7.70
N GLU A 265 8.09 -10.54 8.56
CA GLU A 265 9.23 -11.37 8.19
C GLU A 265 8.76 -12.75 7.73
N LEU A 266 9.30 -13.19 6.60
CA LEU A 266 9.07 -14.51 6.06
C LEU A 266 10.35 -15.34 6.12
N MET A 267 10.29 -16.40 6.92
CA MET A 267 11.40 -17.33 7.10
C MET A 267 11.17 -18.57 6.23
N SER A 268 12.20 -18.97 5.47
CA SER A 268 12.13 -20.10 4.53
C SER A 268 11.85 -21.45 5.21
N ALA A 269 12.16 -21.59 6.50
CA ALA A 269 11.94 -22.80 7.28
C ALA A 269 10.86 -22.59 8.36
N GLY A 270 9.60 -22.39 7.97
CA GLY A 270 8.47 -22.49 8.92
C GLY A 270 7.39 -21.42 8.82
N SER A 271 7.54 -20.41 7.96
CA SER A 271 6.46 -19.45 7.75
C SER A 271 5.30 -20.09 7.00
N SER A 272 4.16 -20.19 7.67
CA SER A 272 2.89 -20.54 7.02
C SER A 272 2.49 -19.41 6.07
N LEU A 273 2.16 -19.76 4.82
CA LEU A 273 1.56 -18.85 3.85
C LEU A 273 0.32 -18.11 4.41
N GLY A 274 -0.32 -18.62 5.47
CA GLY A 274 -1.40 -17.92 6.18
C GLY A 274 -1.00 -16.62 6.89
N ALA A 275 0.29 -16.25 6.91
CA ALA A 275 0.71 -14.89 7.29
C ALA A 275 0.47 -13.88 6.14
N PHE A 276 0.46 -14.32 4.87
CA PHE A 276 0.14 -13.47 3.71
C PHE A 276 -1.34 -13.24 3.53
N ASP A 277 -2.17 -14.26 3.79
CA ASP A 277 -3.62 -14.09 3.82
C ASP A 277 -4.01 -12.94 4.76
N ARG A 278 -3.29 -12.79 5.89
CA ARG A 278 -3.47 -11.70 6.83
C ARG A 278 -3.10 -10.32 6.26
N VAL A 279 -2.13 -10.21 5.37
CA VAL A 279 -1.76 -8.93 4.74
C VAL A 279 -2.84 -8.48 3.77
N ALA A 280 -3.33 -9.39 2.93
CA ALA A 280 -4.46 -9.11 2.03
C ALA A 280 -5.71 -8.74 2.84
N ASP A 281 -6.06 -9.55 3.84
CA ASP A 281 -7.21 -9.32 4.72
C ASP A 281 -7.09 -7.97 5.46
N GLU A 282 -5.92 -7.65 6.01
CA GLU A 282 -5.68 -6.36 6.64
C GLU A 282 -5.89 -5.20 5.66
N LEU A 283 -5.33 -5.31 4.47
CA LEU A 283 -5.42 -4.27 3.44
C LEU A 283 -6.85 -4.00 2.98
N HIS A 284 -7.80 -4.89 3.21
CA HIS A 284 -9.23 -4.65 2.98
C HIS A 284 -9.93 -4.06 4.21
N HIS A 285 -9.52 -4.44 5.42
CA HIS A 285 -10.19 -4.12 6.69
C HIS A 285 -9.63 -2.89 7.43
N GLN A 286 -8.86 -2.02 6.78
CA GLN A 286 -8.46 -0.75 7.38
C GLN A 286 -9.63 0.23 7.45
N TYR A 287 -9.70 0.96 8.56
CA TYR A 287 -10.60 2.11 8.70
C TYR A 287 -10.15 3.23 7.79
N ALA A 288 -11.07 3.82 7.04
CA ALA A 288 -10.87 5.07 6.32
C ALA A 288 -11.40 6.23 7.17
N LEU A 289 -10.48 7.02 7.71
CA LEU A 289 -10.74 8.23 8.47
C LEU A 289 -10.46 9.43 7.58
N GLY A 290 -11.10 10.56 7.86
CA GLY A 290 -10.70 11.81 7.23
C GLY A 290 -11.08 13.02 8.05
N PHE A 291 -10.32 14.09 7.89
CA PHE A 291 -10.53 15.37 8.57
C PHE A 291 -10.14 16.52 7.65
N ALA A 292 -10.60 17.73 7.97
CA ALA A 292 -10.14 18.95 7.30
C ALA A 292 -9.04 19.60 8.17
N PRO A 293 -7.81 19.75 7.66
CA PRO A 293 -6.73 20.38 8.44
C PRO A 293 -7.02 21.86 8.67
N GLN A 294 -6.67 22.36 9.85
CA GLN A 294 -6.88 23.77 10.21
C GLN A 294 -5.92 24.72 9.47
N LYS A 295 -4.75 24.21 9.05
CA LYS A 295 -3.74 24.99 8.32
C LYS A 295 -3.49 24.35 6.95
N LEU A 296 -3.57 25.17 5.91
CA LEU A 296 -3.34 24.79 4.51
C LEU A 296 -2.02 25.41 4.03
N ASP A 297 -0.91 25.05 4.69
CA ASP A 297 0.38 25.72 4.52
C ASP A 297 1.37 24.99 3.61
N GLY A 298 1.00 23.83 3.07
CA GLY A 298 1.90 23.06 2.22
C GLY A 298 3.06 22.39 2.93
N LYS A 299 2.99 22.21 4.26
CA LYS A 299 4.07 21.62 5.06
C LYS A 299 3.69 20.24 5.57
N LEU A 300 4.72 19.47 5.94
CA LEU A 300 4.51 18.21 6.65
C LEU A 300 3.97 18.49 8.04
N HIS A 301 2.88 17.82 8.38
CA HIS A 301 2.26 17.82 9.68
C HIS A 301 2.43 16.46 10.34
N ASP A 302 2.66 16.45 11.65
CA ASP A 302 2.61 15.23 12.45
C ASP A 302 1.15 14.81 12.67
N LEU A 303 0.88 13.52 12.51
CA LEU A 303 -0.44 12.92 12.62
C LEU A 303 -0.42 11.88 13.73
N THR A 304 -1.40 11.95 14.62
CA THR A 304 -1.60 10.90 15.63
C THR A 304 -3.03 10.39 15.56
N VAL A 305 -3.20 9.09 15.40
CA VAL A 305 -4.50 8.41 15.46
C VAL A 305 -4.54 7.55 16.72
N LYS A 306 -5.62 7.67 17.49
CA LYS A 306 -5.82 6.92 18.74
C LYS A 306 -7.19 6.27 18.72
N VAL A 307 -7.28 5.14 19.41
CA VAL A 307 -8.55 4.56 19.84
C VAL A 307 -8.73 4.85 21.33
N THR A 308 -9.89 5.39 21.71
CA THR A 308 -10.18 5.80 23.10
C THR A 308 -10.38 4.61 24.03
N LYS A 309 -10.84 3.48 23.49
CA LYS A 309 -10.98 2.23 24.21
C LYS A 309 -9.61 1.59 24.51
N PRO A 310 -9.37 1.09 25.74
CA PRO A 310 -8.13 0.43 26.10
C PRO A 310 -7.98 -0.93 25.41
N GLY A 311 -6.75 -1.43 25.32
CA GLY A 311 -6.46 -2.78 24.80
C GLY A 311 -6.36 -2.87 23.27
N PHE A 312 -6.36 -1.73 22.59
CA PHE A 312 -6.16 -1.64 21.16
C PHE A 312 -4.86 -0.93 20.80
N THR A 313 -4.25 -1.36 19.70
CA THR A 313 -3.10 -0.72 19.07
C THR A 313 -3.53 -0.23 17.71
N VAL A 314 -3.23 1.02 17.40
CA VAL A 314 -3.53 1.65 16.11
C VAL A 314 -2.25 1.80 15.32
N ARG A 315 -2.27 1.39 14.07
CA ARG A 315 -1.24 1.69 13.08
C ARG A 315 -1.85 2.54 11.98
N ALA A 316 -1.25 3.71 11.75
CA ALA A 316 -1.58 4.64 10.70
C ALA A 316 -0.31 5.42 10.35
N ARG A 317 -0.32 6.14 9.23
CA ARG A 317 0.81 7.00 8.87
C ARG A 317 1.08 8.04 9.94
N LYS A 318 2.35 8.39 10.14
CA LYS A 318 2.77 9.32 11.20
C LYS A 318 2.76 10.77 10.76
N ARG A 319 2.77 11.03 9.45
CA ARG A 319 2.85 12.36 8.86
C ARG A 319 2.04 12.44 7.58
N TYR A 320 1.74 13.67 7.16
CA TYR A 320 1.17 13.95 5.85
C TYR A 320 1.53 15.36 5.40
N LEU A 321 1.52 15.58 4.09
CA LEU A 321 1.69 16.91 3.52
C LEU A 321 0.36 17.66 3.54
N ALA A 322 0.27 18.72 4.35
CA ALA A 322 -0.90 19.57 4.40
C ALA A 322 -1.11 20.24 3.02
N PRO A 323 -2.35 20.31 2.51
CA PRO A 323 -2.62 20.97 1.23
C PRO A 323 -2.24 22.46 1.27
N LYS A 324 -1.90 23.06 0.12
CA LYS A 324 -1.66 24.51 0.01
C LYS A 324 -2.96 25.26 -0.25
N SER A 325 -3.10 26.45 0.35
CA SER A 325 -4.21 27.38 0.10
C SER A 325 -4.45 27.64 -1.38
#